data_AF-E4RNA5-F1
#
_entry.id   AF-E4RNA5-F1
#
_cell.length_a   1.000
_cell.length_b   1.000
_cell.length_c   1.000
_cell.angle_alpha   90.00
_cell.angle_beta   90.00
_cell.angle_gamma   90.00
#
_symmetry.space_group_name_H-M   'P 1'
#
loop_
_entity.id
_entity.type
_entity.pdbx_description
1 polymer ?
#
loop_
_entity_poly.entity_id
_entity_poly.type
_entity_poly.pdbx_seq_one_letter_code
_entity_poly.pdbx_strand_id
1 'polypeptide(L)' 'MPIGGVPSDDWKVKRALGPYAKDMDELELKEAERLLKLKRKRNKNMGKGDNKND' A
#
# COMPACT_ATOMS: atom_id res chain seq x y z
N MET A 1 -15.89 -0.66 7.69
CA MET A 1 -16.51 -1.01 8.98
C MET A 1 -15.43 -1.50 9.94
N PRO A 2 -15.52 -1.26 11.26
CA PRO A 2 -14.60 -1.85 12.24
C PRO A 2 -14.82 -3.37 12.32
N ILE A 3 -13.72 -4.13 12.37
CA ILE A 3 -13.73 -5.58 12.62
C ILE A 3 -13.19 -5.75 14.05
N GLY A 4 -13.97 -6.33 14.95
CA GLY A 4 -13.52 -6.59 16.33
C GLY A 4 -13.25 -5.33 17.18
N GLY A 5 -13.95 -4.22 16.93
CA GLY A 5 -13.79 -2.98 17.71
C GLY A 5 -12.58 -2.14 17.33
N VAL A 6 -11.67 -2.66 16.51
CA VAL A 6 -10.57 -1.88 15.92
C VAL A 6 -11.02 -1.35 14.56
N PRO A 7 -10.85 -0.05 14.28
CA PRO A 7 -11.13 0.45 12.95
C PRO A 7 -10.21 -0.21 11.93
N SER A 8 -10.79 -0.76 10.87
CA SER A 8 -10.04 -1.33 9.75
C SER A 8 -9.13 -0.26 9.14
N ASP A 9 -8.01 -0.69 8.56
CA ASP A 9 -7.08 0.24 7.92
C ASP A 9 -7.78 1.03 6.80
N ASP A 10 -8.71 0.42 6.07
CA ASP A 10 -9.55 1.12 5.09
C ASP A 10 -10.39 2.24 5.72
N TRP A 11 -10.91 2.04 6.93
CA TRP A 11 -11.64 3.09 7.64
C TRP A 11 -10.71 4.22 8.09
N LYS A 12 -9.51 3.88 8.58
CA LYS A 12 -8.51 4.89 8.99
C LYS A 12 -8.07 5.72 7.79
N VAL A 13 -7.83 5.06 6.65
CA VAL A 13 -7.45 5.67 5.38
C VAL A 13 -8.57 6.58 4.88
N LYS A 14 -9.82 6.11 4.82
CA LYS A 14 -10.97 6.94 4.42
C LYS A 14 -11.18 8.14 5.34
N ARG A 15 -11.01 7.96 6.65
CA ARG A 15 -11.15 9.05 7.64
C ARG A 15 -10.01 10.07 7.55
N ALA A 16 -8.78 9.62 7.32
CA ALA A 16 -7.61 10.50 7.22
C ALA A 16 -7.59 11.27 5.89
N LEU A 17 -8.00 10.64 4.79
CA LEU A 17 -7.99 11.23 3.45
C LEU A 17 -9.20 12.15 3.18
N GLY A 18 -10.31 11.99 3.91
CA GLY A 18 -11.45 12.90 3.83
C GLY A 18 -12.00 13.05 2.40
N PRO A 19 -12.18 14.27 1.85
CA PRO A 19 -12.63 14.49 0.46
C PRO A 19 -11.72 13.90 -0.62
N TYR A 20 -10.46 13.58 -0.27
CA TYR A 20 -9.49 12.93 -1.16
C TYR A 20 -9.52 11.40 -1.04
N ALA A 21 -10.41 10.83 -0.21
CA ALA A 21 -10.74 9.40 -0.24
C ALA A 21 -11.61 9.04 -1.45
N LYS A 22 -11.60 9.88 -2.50
CA LYS A 22 -12.29 9.65 -3.75
C LYS A 22 -11.87 8.28 -4.26
N ASP A 23 -12.86 7.45 -4.58
CA ASP A 23 -12.59 6.14 -5.16
C ASP A 23 -11.78 6.36 -6.44
N MET A 24 -10.56 5.81 -6.46
CA MET A 24 -9.68 5.87 -7.62
C MET A 24 -10.39 5.20 -8.79
N ASP A 25 -10.29 5.78 -9.98
CA ASP A 25 -10.86 5.15 -11.17
C ASP A 25 -10.22 3.76 -11.37
N GLU A 26 -10.99 2.80 -11.88
CA GLU A 26 -10.53 1.41 -12.01
C GLU A 26 -9.23 1.27 -12.82
N LEU A 27 -9.00 2.21 -13.75
CA LEU A 27 -7.80 2.29 -14.56
C LEU A 27 -6.59 2.72 -13.72
N GLU A 28 -6.75 3.74 -12.87
CA GLU A 28 -5.71 4.22 -11.97
C GLU A 28 -5.35 3.16 -10.91
N LEU A 29 -6.36 2.41 -10.44
CA LEU A 29 -6.16 1.30 -9.51
C LEU A 29 -5.27 0.20 -10.12
N LYS A 30 -5.55 -0.21 -11.37
CA LYS A 30 -4.75 -1.22 -12.09
C LYS A 30 -3.31 -0.76 -12.30
N GLU A 31 -3.11 0.53 -12.59
CA GLU A 31 -1.79 1.11 -12.73
C GLU A 31 -1.02 1.11 -11.39
N ALA A 32 -1.68 1.52 -10.30
CA ALA A 32 -1.10 1.50 -8.95
C ALA A 32 -0.68 0.09 -8.53
N GLU A 33 -1.52 -0.93 -8.80
CA GLU A 33 -1.17 -2.33 -8.53
C GLU A 33 0.04 -2.80 -9.33
N ARG A 34 0.13 -2.42 -10.61
CA ARG A 34 1.28 -2.74 -11.46
C ARG A 34 2.56 -2.12 -10.91
N LEU A 35 2.52 -0.85 -10.52
CA LEU A 35 3.64 -0.15 -9.90
C LEU A 35 4.06 -0.79 -8.58
N LEU A 36 3.09 -1.18 -7.74
CA LEU A 36 3.37 -1.87 -6.48
C LEU A 36 4.05 -3.23 -6.69
N LYS A 37 3.59 -4.01 -7.67
CA LYS A 37 4.23 -5.28 -8.08
C LYS A 37 5.66 -5.06 -8.54
N LEU A 38 5.93 -4.01 -9.32
CA LEU A 38 7.28 -3.65 -9.76
C LEU A 38 8.19 -3.23 -8.60
N LYS A 39 7.70 -2.38 -7.69
CA LYS A 39 8.44 -1.99 -6.47
C LYS A 39 8.76 -3.19 -5.59
N ARG A 40 7.80 -4.11 -5.39
CA ARG A 40 8.03 -5.35 -4.64
C ARG A 40 9.10 -6.23 -5.28
N LYS A 41 9.12 -6.37 -6.62
CA LYS A 41 10.18 -7.08 -7.33
C LYS A 41 11.54 -6.39 -7.16
N ARG A 42 11.60 -5.07 -7.28
CA ARG A 42 12.83 -4.29 -7.04
C ARG A 42 13.35 -4.47 -5.61
N ASN A 43 12.47 -4.35 -4.61
CA ASN A 43 12.85 -4.49 -3.21
C ASN A 43 13.26 -5.93 -2.85
N LYS A 44 12.61 -6.96 -3.44
CA LYS A 44 13.05 -8.35 -3.31
C LYS A 44 14.47 -8.57 -3.86
N ASN A 45 14.83 -7.84 -4.91
CA ASN A 45 16.17 -7.91 -5.50
C ASN A 45 17.20 -7.07 -4.72
N MET A 46 16.78 -6.01 -4.02
CA MET A 46 17.64 -5.19 -3.17
C MET A 46 17.84 -5.75 -1.76
N GLY A 47 16.94 -6.60 -1.26
CA GLY A 47 17.02 -7.17 0.10
C GLY A 47 17.97 -8.36 0.27
N LYS A 48 18.90 -8.61 -0.67
CA LYS A 48 19.88 -9.71 -0.57
C LYS A 48 21.34 -9.23 -0.52
N GLY A 49 21.57 -7.93 -0.49
CA GLY A 49 22.88 -7.32 -0.26
C GLY A 49 22.85 -6.55 1.06
N ASP A 50 23.83 -6.83 1.90
CA ASP A 50 24.25 -6.01 3.05
C ASP A 50 23.46 -6.20 4.35
N ASN A 51 23.59 -7.42 4.90
CA ASN A 51 23.75 -7.58 6.35
C ASN A 51 25.06 -8.34 6.62
N LYS A 52 26.18 -7.64 6.42
CA LYS A 52 27.49 -7.94 6.99
C LYS A 52 28.07 -6.62 7.47
N ASN A 53 28.26 -6.53 8.78
CA ASN A 53 29.23 -5.74 9.56
C ASN A 53 28.92 -6.21 11.00
N ASP A 54 29.69 -7.12 11.62
CA ASP A 54 31.09 -6.96 12.07
C ASP A 54 31.32 -5.64 12.82
#